data_AF-A0A3P6SVQ6-F1
#
_entry.id   AF-A0A3P6SVQ6-F1
#
_cell.length_a   1.000
_cell.length_b   1.000
_cell.length_c   1.000
_cell.angle_alpha   90.00
_cell.angle_beta   90.00
_cell.angle_gamma   90.00
#
_symmetry.space_group_name_H-M   'P 1'
#
loop_
_entity.id
_entity.type
_entity.pdbx_description
1 polymer ?
#
loop_
_entity_poly.entity_id
_entity_poly.type
_entity_poly.pdbx_seq_one_letter_code
_entity_poly.pdbx_strand_id
1 'polypeptide(L)' 'MLGRIIEQISSRPYSEFIQDVILKPNNIEARIGEVEPKDTEVSYYSPDNANPYTYWTPSKLDAAAGWVMRPEEVSFGISV' A
#
# COMPACT_ATOMS: atom_id res chain seq x y z
N MET A 1 -1.59 -3.57 14.76
CA MET A 1 -2.66 -3.42 15.77
C MET A 1 -3.57 -2.24 15.47
N LEU A 2 -3.03 -1.04 15.24
CA LEU A 2 -3.82 0.16 14.95
C LEU A 2 -4.81 0.00 13.78
N GLY A 3 -4.40 -0.60 12.65
CA GLY A 3 -5.31 -0.83 11.52
C GLY A 3 -6.54 -1.66 11.88
N ARG A 4 -6.39 -2.68 12.75
CA ARG A 4 -7.52 -3.49 13.23
C ARG A 4 -8.48 -2.70 14.11
N ILE A 5 -7.97 -1.74 14.88
CA ILE A 5 -8.81 -0.83 15.68
C ILE A 5 -9.63 0.07 14.74
N ILE A 6 -9.01 0.59 13.69
CA ILE A 6 -9.71 1.40 12.68
C ILE A 6 -10.81 0.56 12.03
N GLU A 7 -10.52 -0.67 11.60
CA GLU A 7 -11.54 -1.55 11.01
C GLU A 7 -12.73 -1.80 11.93
N GLN A 8 -12.47 -2.07 13.21
CA GLN A 8 -13.50 -2.32 14.21
C GLN A 8 -14.38 -1.09 14.44
N ILE A 9 -13.78 0.11 14.53
CA ILE A 9 -14.51 1.35 14.75
C ILE A 9 -15.27 1.78 13.49
N SER A 10 -14.66 1.62 12.31
CA SER A 10 -15.27 2.03 11.04
C SER A 10 -16.27 1.01 10.51
N SER A 11 -16.26 -0.23 11.01
CA SER A 11 -17.02 -1.37 10.45
C SER A 11 -16.75 -1.60 8.96
N ARG A 12 -15.51 -1.36 8.53
CA ARG A 12 -15.06 -1.43 7.13
C ARG A 12 -13.66 -2.05 7.07
N PRO A 13 -13.29 -2.76 5.99
CA PRO A 13 -11.91 -3.19 5.78
C PRO A 13 -10.95 -1.99 5.79
N TYR A 14 -9.76 -2.18 6.36
CA TYR A 14 -8.81 -1.08 6.57
C TYR A 14 -8.43 -0.41 5.24
N SER A 15 -8.10 -1.24 4.24
CA SER A 15 -7.71 -0.78 2.91
C SER A 15 -8.80 0.05 2.22
N GLU A 16 -10.07 -0.37 2.33
CA GLU A 16 -11.21 0.38 1.79
C GLU A 16 -11.42 1.70 2.54
N PHE A 17 -11.28 1.69 3.87
CA PHE A 17 -11.39 2.89 4.67
C PHE A 17 -10.32 3.92 4.29
N ILE A 18 -9.06 3.50 4.18
CA ILE A 18 -7.95 4.38 3.80
C ILE A 18 -8.12 4.92 2.39
N GLN A 19 -8.54 4.08 1.44
CA GLN A 19 -8.85 4.52 0.07
C GLN A 19 -9.86 5.67 0.06
N ASP A 20 -10.96 5.54 0.79
CA ASP A 20 -12.04 6.51 0.72
C ASP A 20 -11.82 7.76 1.56
N VAL A 21 -11.20 7.61 2.73
CA VAL A 21 -11.06 8.70 3.71
C VAL A 21 -9.78 9.49 3.50
N ILE A 22 -8.73 8.85 2.97
CA ILE A 22 -7.40 9.46 2.86
C ILE A 22 -6.95 9.56 1.40
N LEU A 23 -6.95 8.47 0.63
CA LEU A 23 -6.27 8.46 -0.68
C LEU A 23 -7.05 9.18 -1.78
N LYS A 24 -8.31 8.80 -2.01
CA LYS A 24 -9.17 9.40 -3.05
C LYS A 24 -9.36 10.91 -2.85
N PRO A 25 -9.63 11.43 -1.63
CA PRO A 25 -9.75 12.87 -1.43
C PRO A 25 -8.49 13.67 -1.79
N ASN A 26 -7.32 13.02 -1.77
CA ASN A 26 -6.03 13.62 -2.08
C ASN A 26 -5.51 13.25 -3.48
N ASN A 27 -6.36 12.67 -4.33
CA ASN A 27 -6.03 12.22 -5.69
C ASN A 27 -4.83 11.25 -5.73
N ILE A 28 -4.70 10.40 -4.70
CA ILE A 28 -3.68 9.36 -4.63
C ILE A 28 -4.29 8.03 -5.11
N GLU A 29 -3.68 7.40 -6.11
CA GLU A 29 -4.15 6.15 -6.71
C GLU A 29 -3.37 4.92 -6.18
N ALA A 30 -2.90 5.01 -4.93
CA ALA A 30 -2.15 3.93 -4.30
C ALA A 30 -3.00 2.64 -4.19
N ARG A 31 -2.36 1.48 -4.30
CA ARG A 31 -3.01 0.16 -4.20
C ARG A 31 -2.19 -0.79 -3.35
N ILE A 32 -2.82 -1.85 -2.85
CA ILE A 32 -2.08 -2.92 -2.20
C ILE A 32 -1.31 -3.72 -3.27
N GLY A 33 -0.03 -3.98 -3.02
CA GLY A 33 0.84 -4.79 -3.86
C GLY A 33 0.35 -6.23 -3.97
N GLU A 34 0.65 -6.85 -5.11
CA GLU A 34 0.31 -8.24 -5.41
C GLU A 34 1.61 -9.06 -5.53
N VAL A 35 1.53 -10.39 -5.42
CA VAL A 35 2.73 -11.25 -5.51
C VAL A 35 3.37 -11.16 -6.89
N GLU A 36 2.52 -11.11 -7.92
CA GLU A 36 2.91 -10.81 -9.28
C GLU A 36 2.88 -9.29 -9.48
N PRO A 37 4.03 -8.63 -9.72
CA PRO A 37 4.06 -7.20 -9.98
C PRO A 37 3.32 -6.91 -11.29
N LYS A 38 2.59 -5.80 -11.34
CA LYS A 38 2.01 -5.32 -12.61
C LYS A 38 3.11 -4.70 -13.47
N ASP A 39 2.89 -4.65 -14.79
CA ASP A 39 3.86 -4.14 -15.79
C ASP A 39 4.40 -2.73 -15.50
N THR A 40 3.73 -1.95 -14.65
CA THR A 40 4.09 -0.58 -14.28
C THR A 40 4.83 -0.47 -12.94
N GLU A 41 5.04 -1.58 -12.22
CA GLU A 41 5.81 -1.59 -10.98
C GLU A 41 7.32 -1.67 -11.23
N VAL A 42 8.10 -1.12 -10.30
CA VAL A 42 9.55 -1.14 -10.37
C VAL A 42 10.10 -2.57 -10.27
N SER A 43 11.18 -2.83 -10.98
CA SER A 43 11.92 -4.09 -10.82
C SER A 43 12.75 -4.04 -9.54
N TYR A 44 12.71 -5.12 -8.78
CA TYR A 44 13.54 -5.27 -7.59
C TYR A 44 14.88 -5.88 -7.99
N TYR A 45 15.96 -5.26 -7.51
CA TYR A 45 17.31 -5.75 -7.74
C TYR A 45 17.85 -6.34 -6.44
N SER A 46 18.11 -7.64 -6.46
CA SER A 46 18.76 -8.37 -5.39
C SER A 46 19.80 -9.32 -6.00
N PRO A 47 20.91 -9.60 -5.30
CA PRO A 47 21.97 -10.47 -5.82
C PRO A 47 21.48 -11.88 -6.21
N ASP A 48 20.37 -12.32 -5.62
CA ASP A 48 19.71 -13.61 -5.81
C ASP A 48 18.38 -13.54 -6.58
N ASN A 49 18.02 -12.36 -7.11
CA ASN A 49 16.73 -12.10 -7.76
C ASN A 49 15.51 -12.41 -6.87
N ALA A 50 15.64 -12.28 -5.55
CA ALA A 50 14.54 -12.33 -4.61
C ALA A 50 13.41 -11.35 -4.98
N ASN A 51 12.21 -11.89 -5.18
CA ASN A 51 10.97 -11.11 -5.27
C ASN A 51 10.59 -10.68 -3.84
N PRO A 52 10.40 -9.38 -3.56
CA PRO A 52 10.06 -8.92 -2.21
C PRO A 52 8.71 -9.42 -1.72
N TYR A 53 7.81 -9.84 -2.61
CA TYR A 53 6.45 -10.27 -2.28
C TYR A 53 6.31 -11.79 -2.07
N THR A 54 7.37 -12.59 -2.23
CA THR A 54 7.27 -14.06 -2.10
C THR A 54 7.20 -14.55 -0.65
N TYR A 55 7.73 -13.78 0.31
CA TYR A 55 7.80 -14.19 1.71
C TYR A 55 6.71 -13.60 2.61
N TRP A 56 5.86 -12.72 2.09
CA TRP A 56 4.75 -12.14 2.85
C TRP A 56 3.60 -11.75 1.92
N THR A 57 2.38 -11.80 2.45
CA THR A 57 1.17 -11.41 1.70
C THR A 57 0.88 -9.93 1.97
N PRO A 58 1.02 -9.02 0.99
CA PRO A 58 0.86 -7.58 1.24
C PRO A 58 -0.52 -7.20 1.76
N SER A 59 -1.59 -7.89 1.34
CA SER A 59 -2.95 -7.69 1.85
C SER A 59 -3.12 -7.98 3.33
N LYS A 60 -2.24 -8.78 3.96
CA LYS A 60 -2.25 -9.00 5.41
C LYS A 60 -1.49 -7.93 6.18
N LEU A 61 -0.74 -7.08 5.47
CA LEU A 61 0.10 -6.04 6.03
C LEU A 61 -0.36 -4.64 5.62
N ASP A 62 -1.54 -4.49 5.02
CA ASP A 62 -2.12 -3.23 4.54
C ASP A 62 -2.02 -2.03 5.53
N ALA A 63 -2.12 -2.28 6.83
CA ALA A 63 -1.98 -1.25 7.86
C ALA A 63 -0.53 -0.94 8.29
N ALA A 64 0.44 -1.74 7.85
CA ALA A 64 1.86 -1.63 8.22
C ALA A 64 2.76 -1.34 7.01
N ALA A 65 2.44 -1.89 5.85
CA ALA A 65 3.23 -1.82 4.62
C ALA A 65 2.36 -2.26 3.42
N GLY A 66 2.98 -2.39 2.25
CA GLY A 66 2.36 -3.04 1.09
C GLY A 66 1.53 -2.13 0.19
N TRP A 67 1.49 -0.82 0.45
CA TRP A 67 0.96 0.16 -0.50
C TRP A 67 1.99 0.46 -1.59
N VAL A 68 1.56 0.35 -2.83
CA VAL A 68 2.29 0.70 -4.04
C VAL A 68 1.64 1.96 -4.60
N MET A 69 2.45 2.98 -4.87
CA MET A 69 2.02 4.28 -5.37
C MET A 69 3.08 4.86 -6.29
N ARG A 70 2.72 5.88 -7.06
CA ARG A 70 3.66 6.60 -7.91
C ARG A 70 4.51 7.56 -7.07
N PRO A 71 5.76 7.84 -7.46
CA PRO A 71 6.63 8.75 -6.70
C PRO A 71 6.02 10.13 -6.45
N GLU A 72 5.30 10.70 -7.43
CA GLU A 72 4.64 12.01 -7.33
C GLU A 72 3.56 12.06 -6.24
N GLU A 73 2.91 10.93 -5.94
CA GLU A 73 1.85 10.82 -4.94
C GLU A 73 2.39 10.85 -3.51
N VAL A 74 3.68 10.52 -3.32
CA VAL A 74 4.36 10.58 -2.02
C VAL A 74 4.59 12.03 -1.57
N SER A 75 4.76 12.95 -2.53
CA SER A 75 5.08 14.36 -2.24
C SER A 75 3.98 15.10 -1.47
N PHE A 76 2.75 14.59 -1.50
CA PHE A 76 1.62 15.15 -0.75
C PHE A 76 1.88 15.21 0.77
N GLY A 77 2.72 14.33 1.31
CA GLY A 77 3.13 14.33 2.73
C GLY A 77 4.38 15.15 3.05
N ILE A 78 5.04 15.74 2.05
CA ILE A 78 6.35 16.40 2.17
C ILE A 78 6.25 17.78 1.51
N SER A 79 5.41 18.65 2.07
CA SER A 79 5.58 20.09 1.86
C SER A 79 6.66 20.58 2.83
N VAL A 80 7.86 20.84 2.31
CA VAL A 80 8.96 21.50 3.04
C VAL A 80 8.84 23.00 2.90
#